data_AF-A0A7C1SI36-F1
#
_entry.id   AF-A0A7C1SI36-F1
#
_cell.length_a   1.000
_cell.length_b   1.000
_cell.length_c   1.000
_cell.angle_alpha   90.00
_cell.angle_beta   90.00
_cell.angle_gamma   90.00
#
_symmetry.space_group_name_H-M   'P 1'
#
loop_
_entity.id
_entity.type
_entity.pdbx_description
1 polymer ?
#
loop_
_entity_poly.entity_id
_entity_poly.type
_entity_poly.pdbx_seq_one_letter_code
_entity_poly.pdbx_strand_id
1 'polypeptide(L)'
;MGSGIVNPLLKEGFEVMLWDINDAAIEKGVASVRETFAYPIKKKKMTPADLDDLIKNKLTTTTALKDLKDVDLVIEAVLEDMKIKMDIWKQLEVICRPAAIFATNT
;
A
#
# COMPACT_ATOMS: atom_id res chain seq x y z
N MET A 1 -4.01 2.88 8.79
CA MET A 1 -4.04 4.03 7.86
C MET A 1 -3.65 3.60 6.45
N GLY A 2 -2.52 2.90 6.28
CA GLY A 2 -2.08 2.38 4.96
C GLY A 2 -3.16 1.68 4.13
N SER A 3 -3.92 0.73 4.69
CA SER A 3 -5.03 0.06 3.98
C SER A 3 -6.09 1.02 3.45
N GLY A 4 -6.40 2.09 4.20
CA GLY A 4 -7.34 3.14 3.78
C GLY A 4 -6.86 3.98 2.59
N ILE A 5 -5.53 4.06 2.39
CA ILE A 5 -4.89 4.72 1.23
C ILE A 5 -4.86 3.75 0.03
N VAL A 6 -4.55 2.48 0.28
CA VAL A 6 -4.50 1.43 -0.76
C VAL A 6 -5.87 1.25 -1.43
N ASN A 7 -6.95 1.24 -0.68
CA ASN A 7 -8.30 0.97 -1.18
C ASN A 7 -8.75 1.88 -2.35
N PRO A 8 -8.74 3.22 -2.24
CA PRO A 8 -9.11 4.09 -3.35
C PRO A 8 -8.15 3.95 -4.53
N LEU A 9 -6.85 3.76 -4.30
CA LEU A 9 -5.88 3.57 -5.39
C LEU A 9 -6.17 2.30 -6.21
N LEU A 10 -6.44 1.17 -5.54
CA LEU A 10 -6.82 -0.06 -6.21
C LEU A 10 -8.12 0.10 -7.00
N LYS A 11 -9.11 0.80 -6.43
CA LYS A 11 -10.40 1.04 -7.07
C LYS A 11 -10.27 1.89 -8.35
N GLU A 12 -9.37 2.86 -8.36
CA GLU A 12 -9.07 3.69 -9.55
C GLU A 12 -8.09 3.00 -10.52
N GLY A 13 -7.68 1.75 -10.26
CA GLY A 13 -6.92 0.91 -11.19
C GLY A 13 -5.40 1.06 -11.10
N PHE A 14 -4.89 1.80 -10.12
CA PHE A 14 -3.46 1.93 -9.88
C PHE A 14 -2.85 0.61 -9.42
N GLU A 15 -1.60 0.38 -9.81
CA GLU A 15 -0.76 -0.67 -9.24
C GLU A 15 -0.18 -0.16 -7.93
N VAL A 16 -0.41 -0.91 -6.86
CA VAL A 16 -0.06 -0.51 -5.50
C VAL A 16 0.87 -1.55 -4.90
N MET A 17 1.98 -1.08 -4.37
CA MET A 17 2.87 -1.88 -3.52
C MET A 17 2.63 -1.51 -2.06
N LEU A 18 2.19 -2.48 -1.26
CA LEU A 18 2.07 -2.33 0.19
C LEU A 18 3.34 -2.86 0.86
N TRP A 19 4.07 -1.97 1.51
CA TRP A 19 5.22 -2.32 2.34
C TRP A 19 4.90 -2.17 3.83
N ASP A 20 5.41 -3.09 4.64
CA ASP A 20 5.40 -3.01 6.10
C ASP A 20 6.60 -3.76 6.68
N ILE A 21 6.87 -3.60 7.97
CA ILE A 21 8.10 -4.09 8.63
C ILE A 21 8.14 -5.62 8.78
N ASN A 22 7.00 -6.32 8.68
CA ASN A 22 6.92 -7.77 8.77
C ASN A 22 5.63 -8.32 8.14
N ASP A 23 5.62 -9.63 7.89
CA ASP A 23 4.52 -10.32 7.21
C ASP A 23 3.20 -10.24 8.00
N ALA A 24 3.24 -10.26 9.33
CA ALA A 24 2.02 -10.16 10.15
C ALA A 24 1.33 -8.79 9.99
N ALA A 25 2.10 -7.71 9.84
CA ALA A 25 1.58 -6.38 9.56
C ALA A 25 1.00 -6.29 8.15
N ILE A 26 1.68 -6.89 7.15
CA ILE A 26 1.17 -7.04 5.78
C ILE A 26 -0.16 -7.80 5.76
N GLU A 27 -0.24 -8.96 6.39
CA GLU A 27 -1.46 -9.79 6.45
C GLU A 27 -2.64 -9.00 7.03
N LYS A 28 -2.40 -8.26 8.12
CA LYS A 28 -3.41 -7.38 8.73
C LYS A 28 -3.84 -6.26 7.76
N GLY A 29 -2.87 -5.68 7.04
CA GLY A 29 -3.13 -4.65 6.03
C GLY A 29 -4.00 -5.17 4.89
N VAL A 30 -3.65 -6.33 4.32
CA VAL A 30 -4.39 -6.98 3.23
C VAL A 30 -5.79 -7.41 3.70
N ALA A 31 -5.93 -7.93 4.93
CA ALA A 31 -7.24 -8.25 5.50
C ALA A 31 -8.13 -7.00 5.60
N SER A 32 -7.57 -5.87 6.05
CA SER A 32 -8.29 -4.59 6.14
C SER A 32 -8.69 -4.04 4.77
N VAL A 33 -7.84 -4.22 3.74
CA VAL A 33 -8.17 -3.91 2.35
C VAL A 33 -9.39 -4.72 1.92
N ARG A 34 -9.35 -6.05 2.09
CA ARG A 34 -10.47 -6.94 1.74
C ARG A 34 -11.77 -6.58 2.44
N GLU A 35 -11.71 -6.26 3.73
CA GLU A 35 -12.88 -5.87 4.53
C GLU A 35 -13.59 -4.64 3.93
N THR A 36 -12.83 -3.68 3.39
CA THR A 36 -13.39 -2.47 2.78
C THR A 36 -14.26 -2.79 1.55
N PHE A 37 -13.90 -3.84 0.79
CA PHE A 37 -14.66 -4.29 -0.37
C PHE A 37 -15.88 -5.15 -0.02
N ALA A 38 -16.05 -5.55 1.25
CA ALA A 38 -17.24 -6.29 1.68
C ALA A 38 -18.54 -5.50 1.45
N TYR A 39 -18.52 -4.18 1.60
CA TYR A 39 -19.69 -3.32 1.36
C TYR A 39 -20.09 -3.25 -0.13
N PRO A 40 -19.18 -2.95 -1.08
CA PRO A 40 -19.45 -3.08 -2.51
C PRO A 40 -19.97 -4.46 -2.94
N ILE A 41 -19.42 -5.55 -2.39
CA ILE A 41 -19.89 -6.92 -2.64
C ILE A 41 -21.32 -7.11 -2.15
N LYS A 42 -21.62 -6.69 -0.91
CA LYS A 42 -22.98 -6.73 -0.35
C LYS A 42 -23.98 -5.93 -1.21
N LYS A 43 -23.52 -4.85 -1.83
CA LYS A 43 -24.31 -4.02 -2.76
C LYS A 43 -24.37 -4.58 -4.19
N LYS A 44 -23.80 -5.75 -4.45
CA LYS A 44 -23.72 -6.39 -5.78
C LYS A 44 -23.06 -5.50 -6.84
N LYS A 45 -22.17 -4.60 -6.42
CA LYS A 45 -21.39 -3.72 -7.32
C LYS A 45 -20.10 -4.39 -7.81
N MET A 46 -19.71 -5.47 -7.15
CA MET A 46 -18.59 -6.34 -7.53
C MET A 46 -18.87 -7.73 -6.93
N THR A 47 -18.22 -8.76 -7.47
CA THR A 47 -18.23 -10.12 -6.93
C THR A 47 -16.99 -10.38 -6.07
N PRO A 48 -17.00 -11.43 -5.22
CA PRO A 48 -15.78 -11.88 -4.53
C PRO A 48 -14.64 -12.25 -5.49
N ALA A 49 -14.97 -12.84 -6.64
CA ALA A 49 -13.97 -13.17 -7.67
C ALA A 49 -13.32 -11.90 -8.25
N ASP A 50 -14.12 -10.84 -8.51
CA ASP A 50 -13.58 -9.57 -8.97
C ASP A 50 -12.61 -8.95 -7.95
N LEU A 51 -12.87 -9.12 -6.64
CA LEU A 51 -11.96 -8.66 -5.59
C LEU A 51 -10.66 -9.46 -5.58
N ASP A 52 -10.73 -10.78 -5.70
CA ASP A 52 -9.55 -11.63 -5.74
C ASP A 52 -8.68 -11.32 -6.96
N ASP A 53 -9.29 -11.13 -8.13
CA ASP A 53 -8.60 -10.72 -9.34
C ASP A 53 -8.00 -9.31 -9.20
N LEU A 54 -8.74 -8.36 -8.61
CA LEU A 54 -8.21 -7.01 -8.35
C LEU A 54 -6.97 -7.06 -7.46
N ILE A 55 -7.05 -7.76 -6.32
CA ILE A 55 -5.93 -7.87 -5.39
C ILE A 55 -4.74 -8.56 -6.06
N LYS A 56 -4.99 -9.68 -6.74
CA LYS A 56 -3.93 -10.45 -7.41
C LYS A 56 -3.19 -9.64 -8.49
N ASN A 57 -3.92 -8.82 -9.24
CA ASN A 57 -3.36 -8.09 -10.38
C ASN A 57 -2.84 -6.69 -10.04
N LYS A 58 -3.32 -6.08 -8.94
CA LYS A 58 -3.04 -4.66 -8.63
C LYS A 58 -2.37 -4.44 -7.29
N LEU A 59 -2.36 -5.41 -6.37
CA LEU A 59 -1.71 -5.29 -5.08
C LEU A 59 -0.52 -6.24 -4.97
N THR A 60 0.68 -5.66 -4.87
CA THR A 60 1.89 -6.38 -4.49
C THR A 60 2.22 -6.07 -3.04
N THR A 61 2.70 -7.06 -2.28
CA THR A 61 3.13 -6.87 -0.88
C THR A 61 4.60 -7.18 -0.74
N THR A 62 5.31 -6.45 0.11
CA THR A 62 6.72 -6.70 0.40
C THR A 62 7.08 -6.28 1.81
N THR A 63 8.11 -6.89 2.38
CA THR A 63 8.77 -6.45 3.62
C THR A 63 10.12 -5.79 3.35
N ALA A 64 10.55 -5.69 2.10
CA ALA A 64 11.84 -5.15 1.71
C ALA A 64 11.71 -3.78 1.03
N LEU A 65 12.24 -2.73 1.67
CA LEU A 65 12.21 -1.36 1.13
C LEU A 65 12.83 -1.23 -0.27
N LYS A 66 13.83 -2.07 -0.60
CA LYS A 66 14.51 -2.06 -1.91
C LYS A 66 13.58 -2.36 -3.09
N ASP A 67 12.46 -3.02 -2.84
CA ASP A 67 11.50 -3.39 -3.89
C ASP A 67 10.73 -2.15 -4.37
N LEU A 68 10.76 -1.04 -3.61
CA LEU A 68 10.10 0.22 -3.95
C LEU A 68 10.90 1.05 -4.97
N LYS A 69 12.06 0.58 -5.44
CA LYS A 69 12.95 1.33 -6.34
C LYS A 69 12.27 1.90 -7.60
N ASP A 70 11.29 1.18 -8.14
CA ASP A 70 10.63 1.50 -9.41
C ASP A 70 9.28 2.22 -9.24
N VAL A 71 8.88 2.58 -8.01
CA VAL A 71 7.61 3.30 -7.79
C VAL A 71 7.68 4.75 -8.28
N ASP A 72 6.54 5.30 -8.67
CA ASP A 72 6.41 6.72 -9.06
C ASP A 72 6.01 7.61 -7.88
N LEU A 73 5.28 7.07 -6.91
CA LEU A 73 4.77 7.78 -5.73
C LEU A 73 4.90 6.89 -4.49
N VAL A 74 5.52 7.41 -3.44
CA VAL A 74 5.52 6.83 -2.10
C VAL A 74 4.59 7.64 -1.21
N ILE A 75 3.69 6.96 -0.50
CA ILE A 75 2.85 7.55 0.55
C ILE A 75 3.18 6.86 1.87
N GLU A 76 3.86 7.58 2.76
CA GLU A 76 4.24 7.08 4.08
C GLU A 76 3.07 7.18 5.07
N ALA A 77 2.78 6.09 5.77
CA ALA A 77 1.74 5.99 6.80
C ALA A 77 2.17 5.07 7.96
N VAL A 78 3.41 5.23 8.42
CA VAL A 78 4.00 4.53 9.57
C VAL A 78 3.59 5.20 10.88
N LEU A 79 4.16 4.74 12.00
CA LEU A 79 3.93 5.35 13.31
C LEU A 79 4.36 6.81 13.34
N GLU A 80 3.66 7.62 14.14
CA GLU A 80 3.98 9.03 14.39
C GLU A 80 5.21 9.19 15.29
N ASP A 81 6.35 8.78 14.76
CA ASP A 81 7.67 8.94 15.34
C ASP A 81 8.62 9.54 14.28
N MET A 82 9.12 10.74 14.57
CA MET A 82 9.97 11.49 13.63
C MET A 82 11.27 10.77 13.29
N LYS A 83 11.85 10.03 14.23
CA LYS A 83 13.09 9.29 14.00
C LYS A 83 12.83 8.14 13.05
N ILE A 84 11.77 7.37 13.28
CA ILE A 84 11.37 6.26 12.40
C ILE A 84 11.09 6.78 10.98
N LYS A 85 10.31 7.87 10.86
CA LYS A 85 10.05 8.49 9.55
C LYS A 85 11.36 8.89 8.87
N MET A 86 12.19 9.71 9.51
CA MET A 86 13.44 10.17 8.89
C MET A 86 14.36 9.01 8.47
N ASP A 87 14.44 7.93 9.26
CA ASP A 87 15.29 6.77 8.93
C ASP A 87 14.76 5.99 7.72
N ILE A 88 13.43 5.87 7.57
CA ILE A 88 12.81 5.26 6.38
C ILE A 88 13.02 6.14 5.16
N TRP A 89 12.79 7.44 5.29
CA TRP A 89 12.90 8.39 4.18
C TRP A 89 14.32 8.46 3.61
N LYS A 90 15.35 8.47 4.45
CA LYS A 90 16.76 8.42 3.99
C LYS A 90 17.07 7.16 3.18
N GLN A 91 16.50 6.02 3.55
CA GLN A 91 16.68 4.78 2.80
C GLN A 91 15.97 4.86 1.44
N LEU A 92 14.73 5.35 1.45
CA LEU A 92 13.94 5.49 0.23
C LEU A 92 14.53 6.51 -0.76
N GLU A 93 15.13 7.60 -0.28
CA GLU A 93 15.82 8.59 -1.13
C GLU A 93 16.97 7.96 -1.95
N VAL A 94 17.63 6.95 -1.38
CA VAL A 94 18.71 6.20 -2.06
C VAL A 94 18.15 5.11 -2.99
N ILE A 95 17.03 4.50 -2.60
CA ILE A 95 16.43 3.34 -3.31
C ILE A 95 15.61 3.79 -4.52
N CYS A 96 14.78 4.81 -4.35
CA CYS A 96 13.81 5.23 -5.35
C CYS A 96 14.47 6.06 -6.44
N ARG A 97 13.87 6.03 -7.64
CA ARG A 97 14.30 6.90 -8.76
C ARG A 97 14.20 8.37 -8.36
N PRO A 98 15.08 9.26 -8.87
CA PRO A 98 15.07 10.69 -8.53
C PRO A 98 13.75 11.43 -8.83
N ALA A 99 12.95 10.91 -9.77
CA ALA A 99 11.65 11.48 -10.13
C ALA A 99 10.48 10.98 -9.26
N ALA A 100 10.72 10.02 -8.35
CA ALA A 100 9.69 9.52 -7.46
C ALA A 100 9.20 10.65 -6.54
N ILE A 101 7.89 10.77 -6.41
CA ILE A 101 7.26 11.73 -5.51
C ILE A 101 7.11 11.07 -4.15
N PHE A 102 7.37 11.82 -3.10
CA PHE A 102 7.21 11.34 -1.75
C PHE A 102 6.19 12.21 -1.01
N ALA A 103 5.22 11.55 -0.40
CA ALA A 103 4.18 12.16 0.42
C ALA A 103 4.10 11.43 1.77
N THR A 104 3.61 12.13 2.78
CA THR A 104 3.32 11.55 4.10
C THR A 104 1.86 11.80 4.44
N ASN A 105 1.25 10.86 5.16
CA ASN A 105 -0.13 10.94 5.64
C ASN A 105 -0.28 11.89 6.85
N THR A 106 0.80 12.53 7.32
CA THR A 106 0.83 13.38 8.52
C THR A 106 1.65 14.63 8.35
#